data_AF-A0A7K2MGK2-F1
#
_entry.id   AF-A0A7K2MGK2-F1
#
_cell.length_a   1.000
_cell.length_b   1.000
_cell.length_c   1.000
_cell.angle_alpha   90.00
_cell.angle_beta   90.00
_cell.angle_gamma   90.00
#
_symmetry.space_group_name_H-M   'P 1'
#
loop_
_entity.id
_entity.type
_entity.pdbx_description
1 polymer ?
#
loop_
_entity_poly.entity_id
_entity_poly.type
_entity_poly.pdbx_seq_one_letter_code
_entity_poly.pdbx_strand_id
1 'polypeptide(L)'
;RVSPRAIPVMLPNHPAAEVGLMVCARAGVHAPVSACASGAEALAQALGMIRDGRADIVVAGGAEAALHPLALAGFARLRALSRR
;
A
#
# COMPACT_ATOMS: atom_id res chain seq x y z
N ARG A 1 22.02 6.62 -15.73
CA ARG A 1 21.88 5.14 -15.67
C ARG A 1 20.70 4.82 -14.76
N VAL A 2 19.88 3.81 -15.09
CA VAL A 2 18.71 3.43 -14.29
C VAL A 2 19.08 2.24 -13.39
N SER A 3 18.63 2.27 -12.13
CA SER A 3 18.86 1.16 -11.19
C SER A 3 18.05 -0.08 -11.58
N PRO A 4 18.60 -1.31 -11.47
CA PRO A 4 17.82 -2.54 -11.63
C PRO A 4 16.64 -2.66 -10.66
N ARG A 5 16.71 -1.95 -9.52
CA ARG A 5 15.64 -1.93 -8.51
C ARG A 5 14.53 -0.93 -8.83
N ALA A 6 14.70 -0.08 -9.85
CA ALA A 6 13.77 1.02 -10.12
C ALA A 6 12.32 0.54 -10.31
N ILE A 7 12.12 -0.54 -11.07
CA ILE A 7 10.78 -1.09 -11.25
C ILE A 7 10.25 -1.72 -9.95
N PRO A 8 10.95 -2.67 -9.29
CA PRO A 8 10.47 -3.26 -8.04
C PRO A 8 10.07 -2.27 -6.96
N VAL A 9 10.85 -1.20 -6.75
CA VAL A 9 10.58 -0.24 -5.65
C VAL A 9 9.44 0.73 -5.96
N MET A 10 9.06 0.86 -7.24
CA MET A 10 7.97 1.75 -7.67
C MET A 10 6.61 1.05 -7.75
N LEU A 11 6.57 -0.27 -7.64
CA LEU A 11 5.30 -1.00 -7.68
C LEU A 11 4.46 -0.70 -6.43
N PRO A 12 3.13 -0.54 -6.55
CA PRO A 12 2.25 -0.24 -5.41
C PRO A 12 2.29 -1.28 -4.28
N ASN A 13 2.62 -2.53 -4.61
CA ASN A 13 2.73 -3.62 -3.64
C ASN A 13 4.09 -3.69 -2.93
N HIS A 14 5.07 -2.86 -3.30
CA HIS A 14 6.42 -2.93 -2.74
C HIS A 14 6.45 -2.77 -1.21
N PRO A 15 5.72 -1.83 -0.59
CA PRO A 15 5.71 -1.72 0.88
C PRO A 15 5.21 -2.99 1.56
N ALA A 16 4.15 -3.61 1.03
CA ALA A 16 3.62 -4.86 1.57
C ALA A 16 4.59 -6.02 1.37
N ALA A 17 5.30 -6.07 0.24
CA ALA A 17 6.32 -7.08 -0.04
C ALA A 17 7.53 -6.95 0.90
N GLU A 18 8.02 -5.72 1.13
CA GLU A 18 9.13 -5.46 2.05
C GLU A 18 8.77 -5.90 3.48
N VAL A 19 7.58 -5.55 3.96
CA VAL A 19 7.08 -6.01 5.27
C VAL A 19 6.95 -7.54 5.30
N GLY A 20 6.41 -8.14 4.24
CA GLY A 20 6.29 -9.59 4.10
C GLY A 20 7.64 -10.31 4.22
N LEU A 21 8.70 -9.74 3.64
CA LEU A 21 10.06 -10.26 3.79
C LEU A 21 10.57 -10.11 5.22
N MET A 22 10.38 -8.95 5.86
CA MET A 22 10.82 -8.69 7.24
C MET A 22 10.19 -9.64 8.26
N VAL A 23 8.92 -10.01 8.07
CA VAL A 23 8.18 -10.91 8.98
C VAL A 23 8.17 -12.36 8.51
N CYS A 24 8.87 -12.68 7.42
CA CYS A 24 8.87 -14.02 6.80
C CYS A 24 7.44 -14.54 6.53
N ALA A 25 6.56 -13.69 6.00
CA ALA A 25 5.16 -14.00 5.77
C ALA A 25 4.99 -15.19 4.80
N ARG A 26 4.13 -16.15 5.17
CA ARG A 26 3.89 -17.39 4.39
C ARG A 26 2.49 -17.52 3.81
N ALA A 27 1.49 -16.89 4.44
CA ALA A 27 0.10 -16.96 4.00
C ALA A 27 -0.18 -16.10 2.74
N GLY A 28 0.77 -15.25 2.35
CA GLY A 28 0.70 -14.40 1.17
C GLY A 28 0.96 -12.93 1.48
N VAL A 29 1.14 -12.15 0.42
CA VAL A 29 1.27 -10.69 0.45
C VAL A 29 0.23 -10.10 -0.48
N HIS A 30 -0.57 -9.18 0.03
CA HIS A 30 -1.63 -8.51 -0.71
C HIS A 30 -1.51 -6.99 -0.53
N ALA A 31 -1.82 -6.23 -1.58
CA ALA A 31 -1.78 -4.78 -1.59
C ALA A 31 -2.98 -4.23 -2.38
N PRO A 32 -4.19 -4.22 -1.78
CA PRO A 32 -5.35 -3.62 -2.41
C PRO A 32 -5.17 -2.11 -2.60
N VAL A 33 -5.74 -1.57 -3.68
CA VAL A 33 -5.60 -0.15 -4.05
C VAL A 33 -6.98 0.44 -4.35
N SER A 34 -7.51 1.19 -3.39
CA SER A 34 -8.79 1.92 -3.45
C SER A 34 -8.63 3.38 -3.01
N ALA A 35 -7.59 4.05 -3.52
CA ALA A 35 -7.28 5.44 -3.19
C ALA A 35 -7.21 5.66 -1.66
N CYS A 36 -7.91 6.66 -1.14
CA CYS A 36 -7.91 6.99 0.30
C CYS A 36 -8.46 5.86 1.19
N ALA A 37 -9.22 4.92 0.64
CA ALA A 37 -9.80 3.81 1.39
C ALA A 37 -8.89 2.56 1.46
N SER A 38 -7.73 2.56 0.78
CA SER A 38 -6.88 1.38 0.63
C SER A 38 -6.48 0.74 1.96
N GLY A 39 -6.21 1.54 3.00
CA GLY A 39 -5.88 1.02 4.32
C GLY A 39 -7.05 0.30 5.00
N ALA A 40 -8.28 0.81 4.83
CA ALA A 40 -9.48 0.16 5.35
C ALA A 40 -9.80 -1.12 4.58
N GLU A 41 -9.61 -1.13 3.26
CA GLU A 41 -9.76 -2.33 2.44
C GLU A 41 -8.74 -3.41 2.82
N ALA A 42 -7.49 -3.03 3.07
CA ALA A 42 -6.46 -3.95 3.56
C ALA A 42 -6.85 -4.61 4.89
N LEU A 43 -7.46 -3.85 5.81
CA LEU A 43 -7.98 -4.39 7.07
C LEU A 43 -9.16 -5.35 6.85
N ALA A 44 -10.11 -5.00 5.98
CA ALA A 44 -11.24 -5.86 5.64
C ALA A 44 -10.77 -7.19 5.02
N GLN A 45 -9.79 -7.13 4.11
CA GLN A 45 -9.20 -8.31 3.51
C GLN A 45 -8.44 -9.17 4.53
N ALA A 46 -7.67 -8.56 5.45
CA ALA A 46 -6.97 -9.27 6.52
C ALA A 46 -7.94 -10.01 7.44
N LEU A 47 -9.04 -9.37 7.83
CA LEU A 47 -10.09 -10.00 8.61
C LEU A 47 -10.72 -11.19 7.86
N GLY A 48 -10.93 -11.06 6.55
CA GLY A 48 -11.37 -12.17 5.69
C GLY A 48 -10.40 -13.35 5.71
N MET A 49 -9.10 -13.10 5.55
CA MET A 49 -8.06 -14.15 5.59
C MET A 49 -8.06 -14.93 6.91
N ILE A 50 -8.26 -14.24 8.04
CA ILE A 50 -8.36 -14.90 9.36
C ILE A 50 -9.64 -15.72 9.46
N ARG A 51 -10.79 -15.15 9.07
CA ARG A 51 -12.10 -15.83 9.13
C ARG A 51 -12.18 -17.07 8.24
N ASP A 52 -11.53 -17.02 7.09
CA ASP A 52 -11.48 -18.13 6.13
C ASP A 52 -10.45 -19.20 6.52
N GLY A 53 -9.73 -19.03 7.64
CA GLY A 53 -8.67 -19.95 8.08
C GLY A 53 -7.44 -19.94 7.18
N ARG A 54 -7.24 -18.89 6.36
CA ARG A 54 -6.10 -18.76 5.44
C ARG A 54 -4.83 -18.27 6.15
N ALA A 55 -4.96 -17.61 7.30
CA ALA A 55 -3.85 -17.12 8.12
C ALA A 55 -4.27 -17.01 9.59
N ASP A 56 -3.38 -17.37 10.51
CA ASP A 56 -3.60 -17.17 11.96
C ASP A 56 -3.31 -15.74 12.40
N ILE A 57 -2.36 -15.08 11.73
CA ILE A 57 -1.91 -13.71 12.00
C ILE A 57 -1.73 -12.99 10.66
N VAL A 58 -2.23 -11.76 10.58
CA VAL A 58 -2.06 -10.88 9.42
C VAL A 58 -1.55 -9.51 9.88
N VAL A 59 -0.51 -9.01 9.20
CA VAL A 59 -0.06 -7.61 9.32
C VAL A 59 -0.77 -6.80 8.26
N ALA A 60 -1.56 -5.81 8.65
CA ALA A 60 -2.38 -5.00 7.74
C ALA A 60 -2.22 -3.51 8.02
N GLY A 61 -2.35 -2.70 6.96
CA GLY A 61 -2.21 -1.25 7.02
C GLY A 61 -2.11 -0.64 5.62
N GLY A 62 -1.63 0.60 5.56
CA GLY A 62 -1.32 1.30 4.32
C GLY A 62 -0.20 2.31 4.54
N ALA A 63 0.56 2.60 3.48
CA ALA A 63 1.65 3.58 3.49
C ALA A 63 1.59 4.42 2.22
N GLU A 64 1.93 5.70 2.34
CA GLU A 64 1.96 6.66 1.23
C GLU A 64 3.08 7.67 1.47
N ALA A 65 3.76 8.06 0.39
CA ALA A 65 4.81 9.08 0.39
C ALA A 65 4.75 9.98 -0.86
N ALA A 66 3.56 10.15 -1.47
CA ALA A 66 3.32 10.97 -2.67
C ALA A 66 3.42 12.50 -2.46
N LEU A 67 4.27 12.98 -1.54
CA LEU A 67 4.61 14.39 -1.38
C LEU A 67 5.57 14.87 -2.49
N HIS A 68 5.18 14.62 -3.73
CA HIS A 68 5.94 14.97 -4.93
C HIS A 68 5.28 16.17 -5.64
N PRO A 69 6.05 17.13 -6.19
CA PRO A 69 5.49 18.33 -6.84
C PRO A 69 4.42 18.03 -7.89
N LEU A 70 4.60 16.97 -8.68
CA LEU A 70 3.62 16.54 -9.69
C LEU A 70 2.29 16.11 -9.06
N ALA A 71 2.33 15.28 -8.01
CA ALA A 71 1.13 14.80 -7.34
C ALA A 71 0.39 15.96 -6.66
N LEU A 72 1.12 16.81 -5.95
CA LEU A 72 0.57 18.00 -5.30
C LEU A 72 -0.08 18.96 -6.30
N ALA A 73 0.57 19.23 -7.45
CA ALA A 73 -0.01 20.07 -8.51
C ALA A 73 -1.31 19.47 -9.07
N GLY A 74 -1.36 18.15 -9.26
CA GLY A 74 -2.56 17.43 -9.67
C GLY A 74 -3.71 17.60 -8.67
N PHE A 75 -3.47 17.28 -7.39
CA PHE A 75 -4.47 17.44 -6.33
C PHE A 75 -4.91 18.89 -6.12
N ALA A 76 -4.01 19.86 -6.28
CA ALA A 76 -4.35 21.28 -6.25
C ALA A 76 -5.30 21.67 -7.39
N ARG A 77 -5.11 21.11 -8.59
CA ARG A 77 -5.98 21.36 -9.76
C ARG A 77 -7.34 20.69 -9.63
N LEU A 78 -7.41 19.53 -8.98
CA LEU A 78 -8.66 18.89 -8.56
C LEU A 78 -9.40 19.67 -7.46
N ARG A 79 -8.76 20.69 -6.87
CA ARG A 79 -9.28 21.45 -5.71
C ARG A 79 -9.48 20.55 -4.47
N ALA A 80 -8.69 19.48 -4.36
CA ALA A 80 -8.74 18.55 -3.23
C ALA A 80 -7.89 19.01 -2.02
N LEU A 81 -6.96 19.95 -2.22
CA LEU A 81 -6.08 20.45 -1.17
C LEU A 81 -6.63 21.73 -0.50
N SER A 82 -6.32 21.92 0.78
CA SER A 82 -6.54 23.19 1.48
C SER A 82 -5.79 24.33 0.79
N ARG A 83 -6.34 25.54 0.90
CA ARG A 83 -5.72 26.80 0.45
C ARG A 83 -5.45 27.77 1.61
N ARG A 84 -5.65 27.27 2.83
CA ARG A 84 -5.46 27.95 4.11
C ARG A 84 -4.52 27.11 4.95
#